data_AF-A0A368V552-F1
#
_entry.id   AF-A0A368V552-F1
#
_cell.length_a   1.000
_cell.length_b   1.000
_cell.length_c   1.000
_cell.angle_alpha   90.00
_cell.angle_beta   90.00
_cell.angle_gamma   90.00
#
_symmetry.space_group_name_H-M   'P 1'
#
loop_
_entity.id
_entity.type
_entity.pdbx_description
1 polymer ?
#
loop_
_entity_poly.entity_id
_entity_poly.type
_entity_poly.pdbx_seq_one_letter_code
_entity_poly.pdbx_strand_id
1 'polypeptide(L)'
;MNSNRTAFSANAQQPGSCSSSPAGRAEFPSQFVSGGNRPEQENRLTWLDLHTRPPAVRQALITLLNEAMKDTSDAKRAGRFLLSLWSPGQYHQDLNELGFFERELNFAVRHLLNFIIAGQASIRQLLTHSEMEPVMAAWGDTSHD
;
A
#
# COMPACT_ATOMS: atom_id res chain seq x y z
N MET A 1 -51.05 14.13 22.27
CA MET A 1 -50.85 14.21 23.73
C MET A 1 -51.76 13.18 24.39
N ASN A 2 -51.28 12.61 25.50
CA ASN A 2 -51.82 11.53 26.36
C ASN A 2 -51.46 10.11 25.88
N SER A 3 -50.45 9.44 26.47
CA SER A 3 -50.38 8.84 27.84
C SER A 3 -51.26 7.59 27.91
N ASN A 4 -50.92 6.44 28.49
CA ASN A 4 -49.85 5.95 29.37
C ASN A 4 -50.03 4.40 29.37
N ARG A 5 -48.97 3.59 29.29
CA ARG A 5 -48.24 2.96 30.42
C ARG A 5 -48.86 1.64 30.96
N THR A 6 -48.05 0.58 30.84
CA THR A 6 -47.83 -0.57 31.78
C THR A 6 -48.95 -1.57 32.10
N ALA A 7 -48.64 -2.87 31.97
CA ALA A 7 -48.62 -3.82 33.11
C ALA A 7 -47.94 -5.16 32.74
N PHE A 8 -47.33 -5.76 33.76
CA PHE A 8 -46.45 -6.94 33.77
C PHE A 8 -47.18 -8.26 34.06
N SER A 9 -46.41 -9.36 33.94
CA SER A 9 -46.51 -10.65 34.67
C SER A 9 -47.51 -11.68 34.11
N ALA A 10 -47.31 -12.99 34.15
CA ALA A 10 -46.21 -13.90 34.51
C ALA A 10 -46.77 -15.35 34.32
N ASN A 11 -45.88 -16.35 34.21
CA ASN A 11 -46.10 -17.79 34.52
C ASN A 11 -47.14 -18.57 33.67
N ALA A 12 -47.03 -19.88 33.43
CA ALA A 12 -46.02 -20.92 33.63
C ALA A 12 -46.52 -22.20 32.90
N GLN A 13 -45.63 -23.20 32.79
CA GLN A 13 -45.88 -24.64 32.59
C GLN A 13 -46.12 -25.20 31.16
N GLN A 14 -44.99 -25.62 30.52
CA GLN A 14 -44.56 -27.00 30.15
C GLN A 14 -45.62 -28.14 29.97
N PRO A 15 -45.29 -29.33 29.40
CA PRO A 15 -44.06 -29.82 28.73
C PRO A 15 -44.32 -30.60 27.41
N GLY A 16 -43.26 -30.97 26.68
CA GLY A 16 -43.38 -31.89 25.54
C GLY A 16 -42.02 -32.21 24.93
N SER A 17 -41.23 -33.01 25.64
CA SER A 17 -39.90 -33.46 25.24
C SER A 17 -39.98 -34.70 24.35
N CYS A 18 -39.45 -34.61 23.12
CA CYS A 18 -38.74 -35.69 22.40
C CYS A 18 -38.18 -35.09 21.09
N SER A 19 -36.86 -34.84 20.99
CA SER A 19 -35.84 -35.75 20.44
C SER A 19 -36.10 -36.08 18.95
N SER A 20 -35.25 -35.85 17.95
CA SER A 20 -33.80 -35.58 17.89
C SER A 20 -33.47 -34.98 16.51
N SER A 21 -32.51 -34.04 16.47
CA SER A 21 -31.67 -33.61 15.34
C SER A 21 -32.32 -33.04 14.08
N PRO A 22 -31.96 -31.78 13.73
CA PRO A 22 -31.31 -31.63 12.44
C PRO A 22 -30.08 -30.71 12.47
N ALA A 23 -29.27 -30.90 11.43
CA ALA A 23 -28.36 -29.93 10.84
C ALA A 23 -27.16 -29.49 11.69
N GLY A 24 -26.01 -30.07 11.36
CA GLY A 24 -24.69 -29.56 11.73
C GLY A 24 -24.57 -28.08 11.38
N ARG A 25 -24.63 -27.24 12.41
CA ARG A 25 -24.18 -25.87 12.38
C ARG A 25 -22.69 -25.92 12.65
N ALA A 26 -21.87 -25.55 11.66
CA ALA A 26 -20.46 -25.27 11.90
C ALA A 26 -20.38 -24.05 12.81
N GLU A 27 -20.34 -24.29 14.12
CA GLU A 27 -20.00 -23.29 15.12
C GLU A 27 -18.51 -23.02 14.97
N PHE A 28 -18.15 -21.84 14.45
CA PHE A 28 -16.81 -21.31 14.62
C PHE A 28 -16.69 -20.86 16.09
N PRO A 29 -15.90 -21.52 16.95
CA PRO A 29 -15.67 -20.98 18.27
C PRO A 29 -14.74 -19.78 18.14
N SER A 30 -15.30 -18.57 18.23
CA SER A 30 -14.54 -17.36 18.49
C SER A 30 -13.98 -17.44 19.91
N GLN A 31 -12.84 -18.11 20.06
CA GLN A 31 -12.04 -18.02 21.27
C GLN A 31 -11.45 -16.61 21.33
N PHE A 32 -12.07 -15.75 22.14
CA PHE A 32 -11.41 -14.57 22.65
C PHE A 32 -10.30 -15.02 23.60
N VAL A 33 -9.07 -15.06 23.11
CA VAL A 33 -7.90 -15.17 23.97
C VAL A 33 -7.60 -13.77 24.52
N SER A 34 -8.19 -13.45 25.67
CA SER A 34 -7.63 -12.41 26.55
C SER A 34 -6.37 -12.97 27.19
N GLY A 35 -5.21 -12.58 26.65
CA GLY A 35 -3.89 -12.89 27.20
C GLY A 35 -2.97 -11.70 26.95
N GLY A 36 -2.50 -11.10 28.04
CA GLY A 36 -1.84 -9.79 28.04
C GLY A 36 -0.50 -9.70 27.30
N ASN A 37 -0.15 -8.46 26.99
CA ASN A 37 1.16 -7.88 26.69
C ASN A 37 2.16 -8.73 25.89
N ARG A 38 2.16 -8.54 24.57
CA ARG A 38 3.39 -8.65 23.75
C ARG A 38 3.49 -7.46 22.79
N PRO A 39 4.29 -6.43 23.09
CA PRO A 39 4.74 -5.46 22.08
C PRO A 39 5.84 -6.06 21.17
N GLU A 40 5.66 -7.31 20.72
CA GLU A 40 6.62 -8.03 19.86
C GLU A 40 6.06 -8.41 18.48
N GLN A 41 4.77 -8.15 18.22
CA GLN A 41 4.15 -8.42 16.90
C GLN A 41 3.92 -7.17 16.04
N GLU A 42 4.06 -5.95 16.59
CA GLU A 42 4.00 -4.72 15.79
C GLU A 42 5.27 -4.46 14.95
N ASN A 43 6.33 -5.26 15.13
CA ASN A 43 7.64 -5.03 14.54
C ASN A 43 8.02 -6.01 13.43
N ARG A 44 7.05 -6.49 12.61
CA ARG A 44 7.38 -7.35 11.46
C ARG A 44 7.46 -6.62 10.12
N LEU A 45 7.06 -5.36 10.06
CA LEU A 45 7.02 -4.58 8.83
C LEU A 45 7.56 -3.14 9.01
N THR A 46 8.51 -2.92 9.92
CA THR A 46 9.20 -1.60 10.02
C THR A 46 9.93 -1.22 8.73
N TRP A 47 10.36 -2.21 7.92
CA TRP A 47 10.86 -1.98 6.57
C TRP A 47 9.79 -1.54 5.56
N LEU A 48 8.51 -1.68 5.92
CA LEU A 48 7.33 -1.30 5.14
C LEU A 48 6.71 -0.02 5.71
N ASP A 49 7.38 0.63 6.65
CA ASP A 49 6.99 1.94 7.19
C ASP A 49 7.23 3.01 6.12
N LEU A 50 6.29 3.07 5.18
CA LEU A 50 6.31 3.97 4.02
C LEU A 50 5.97 5.38 4.48
N HIS A 51 6.90 6.01 5.19
CA HIS A 51 6.80 7.40 5.56
C HIS A 51 6.79 8.32 4.33
N THR A 52 5.81 9.21 4.28
CA THR A 52 5.70 10.31 3.30
C THR A 52 6.48 11.55 3.73
N ARG A 53 7.41 11.41 4.69
CA ARG A 53 8.21 12.53 5.18
C ARG A 53 9.09 13.07 4.05
N PRO A 54 9.16 14.40 3.83
CA PRO A 54 9.91 14.98 2.72
C PRO A 54 11.37 14.50 2.60
N PRO A 55 12.15 14.30 3.69
CA PRO A 55 13.51 13.77 3.59
C PRO A 55 13.58 12.36 3.03
N ALA A 56 12.64 11.48 3.39
CA ALA A 56 12.61 10.10 2.88
C ALA A 56 12.27 10.05 1.40
N VAL A 57 11.35 10.91 0.96
CA VAL A 57 10.98 11.05 -0.46
C VAL A 57 12.15 11.61 -1.27
N ARG A 58 12.85 12.63 -0.75
CA ARG A 58 14.06 13.18 -1.40
C ARG A 58 15.15 12.11 -1.53
N GLN A 59 15.37 11.32 -0.48
CA GLN A 59 16.35 10.23 -0.54
C GLN A 59 15.96 9.16 -1.57
N ALA A 60 14.69 8.75 -1.62
CA ALA A 60 14.19 7.81 -2.61
C ALA A 60 14.40 8.33 -4.05
N LEU A 61 14.14 9.61 -4.30
CA LEU A 61 14.39 10.25 -5.58
C LEU A 61 15.88 10.23 -5.96
N ILE A 62 16.77 10.59 -5.03
CA ILE A 62 18.22 10.55 -5.26
C ILE A 62 18.68 9.13 -5.59
N THR A 63 18.21 8.12 -4.85
CA THR A 63 18.54 6.71 -5.11
C THR A 63 18.11 6.30 -6.52
N LEU A 64 16.89 6.65 -6.95
CA LEU A 64 16.38 6.31 -8.28
C LEU A 64 17.11 7.05 -9.40
N LEU A 65 17.39 8.35 -9.23
CA LEU A 65 18.14 9.15 -10.19
C LEU A 65 19.56 8.61 -10.37
N ASN A 66 20.23 8.28 -9.27
CA ASN A 66 21.56 7.70 -9.32
C ASN A 66 21.55 6.33 -10.00
N GLU A 67 20.59 5.46 -9.66
CA GLU A 67 20.47 4.15 -10.30
C GLU A 67 20.23 4.26 -11.80
N ALA A 68 19.34 5.16 -12.22
CA ALA A 68 19.04 5.39 -13.63
C ALA A 68 20.26 5.79 -14.47
N MET A 69 21.34 6.28 -13.84
CA MET A 69 22.57 6.67 -14.51
C MET A 69 23.69 5.62 -14.39
N LYS A 70 23.44 4.47 -13.78
CA LYS A 70 24.41 3.37 -13.73
C LYS A 70 24.33 2.49 -14.98
N ASP A 71 25.35 1.66 -15.17
CA ASP A 71 25.37 0.61 -16.19
C ASP A 71 24.93 -0.74 -15.57
N THR A 72 23.68 -0.78 -15.10
CA THR A 72 23.07 -1.95 -14.44
C THR A 72 21.77 -2.35 -15.13
N SER A 73 21.31 -3.57 -14.90
CA SER A 73 19.99 -4.01 -15.40
C SER A 73 18.84 -3.20 -14.81
N ASP A 74 19.04 -2.63 -13.62
CA ASP A 74 18.04 -1.83 -12.91
C ASP A 74 18.03 -0.37 -13.35
N ALA A 75 19.11 0.13 -13.96
CA ALA A 75 19.18 1.50 -14.46
C ALA A 75 18.05 1.83 -15.45
N LYS A 76 17.82 0.95 -16.43
CA LYS A 76 16.73 1.11 -17.39
C LYS A 76 15.35 1.11 -16.71
N ARG A 77 15.14 0.21 -15.74
CA ARG A 77 13.87 0.11 -15.00
C ARG A 77 13.62 1.37 -14.16
N ALA A 78 14.65 1.86 -13.47
CA ALA A 78 14.59 3.07 -12.67
C ALA A 78 14.34 4.31 -13.55
N GLY A 79 15.03 4.40 -14.69
CA GLY A 79 14.84 5.46 -15.68
C GLY A 79 13.41 5.49 -16.24
N ARG A 80 12.89 4.33 -16.69
CA ARG A 80 11.51 4.20 -17.17
C ARG A 80 10.48 4.55 -16.09
N PHE A 81 10.72 4.12 -14.86
CA PHE A 81 9.85 4.46 -13.73
C PHE A 81 9.78 5.97 -13.51
N LEU A 82 10.93 6.66 -13.45
CA LEU A 82 10.96 8.12 -13.30
C LEU A 82 10.30 8.83 -14.50
N LEU A 83 10.54 8.37 -15.72
CA LEU A 83 9.93 8.91 -16.93
C LEU A 83 8.40 8.74 -16.95
N SER A 84 7.90 7.59 -16.52
CA SER A 84 6.46 7.32 -16.44
C SER A 84 5.74 8.25 -15.45
N LEU A 85 6.42 8.63 -14.37
CA LEU A 85 5.89 9.61 -13.42
C LEU A 85 5.96 11.02 -14.01
N TRP A 86 7.04 11.33 -14.75
CA TRP A 86 7.29 12.65 -15.32
C TRP A 86 6.33 13.00 -16.47
N SER A 87 6.07 12.03 -17.35
CA SER A 87 5.20 12.17 -18.52
C SER A 87 4.43 10.87 -18.76
N PRO A 88 3.38 10.57 -17.96
CA PRO A 88 2.67 9.29 -18.03
C PRO A 88 1.96 9.02 -19.37
N GLY A 89 1.66 10.08 -20.13
CA GLY A 89 1.09 9.94 -21.48
C GLY A 89 2.12 9.57 -22.55
N GLN A 90 3.41 9.80 -22.28
CA GLN A 90 4.51 9.52 -23.22
C GLN A 90 5.24 8.23 -22.85
N TYR A 91 5.43 7.97 -21.55
CA TYR A 91 6.18 6.82 -21.06
C TYR A 91 5.27 5.92 -20.23
N HIS A 92 5.06 4.69 -20.72
CA HIS A 92 4.29 3.67 -20.02
C HIS A 92 5.20 2.88 -19.09
N GLN A 93 4.76 2.66 -17.84
CA GLN A 93 5.45 1.79 -16.91
C GLN A 93 4.81 0.40 -16.91
N ASP A 94 5.62 -0.63 -17.15
CA ASP A 94 5.24 -1.99 -16.80
C ASP A 94 5.46 -2.19 -15.28
N LEU A 95 4.37 -2.40 -14.54
CA LEU A 95 4.42 -2.61 -13.10
C LEU A 95 5.12 -3.93 -12.73
N ASN A 96 5.18 -4.91 -13.65
CA ASN A 96 5.91 -6.15 -13.43
C ASN A 96 7.42 -5.89 -13.31
N GLU A 97 7.94 -4.88 -14.03
CA GLU A 97 9.36 -4.50 -13.95
C GLU A 97 9.75 -4.03 -12.55
N LEU A 98 8.83 -3.41 -11.81
CA LEU A 98 9.09 -2.94 -10.44
C LEU A 98 9.30 -4.09 -9.44
N GLY A 99 8.79 -5.28 -9.76
CA GLY A 99 8.95 -6.49 -8.95
C GLY A 99 10.36 -7.09 -9.00
N PHE A 100 11.17 -6.71 -10.00
CA PHE A 100 12.54 -7.20 -10.16
C PHE A 100 13.57 -6.36 -9.41
N PHE A 101 13.19 -5.18 -8.90
CA PHE A 101 14.11 -4.33 -8.17
C PHE A 101 14.65 -5.01 -6.91
N GLU A 102 15.96 -4.83 -6.68
CA GLU A 102 16.55 -5.15 -5.40
C GLU A 102 15.94 -4.32 -4.27
N ARG A 103 16.17 -4.75 -3.02
CA ARG A 103 15.51 -4.24 -1.82
C ARG A 103 15.49 -2.71 -1.73
N GLU A 104 16.63 -2.06 -1.97
CA GLU A 104 16.78 -0.61 -1.82
C GLU A 104 15.95 0.16 -2.85
N LEU A 105 16.02 -0.25 -4.12
CA LEU A 105 15.26 0.37 -5.21
C LEU A 105 13.77 0.12 -5.05
N ASN A 106 13.39 -1.10 -4.66
CA ASN A 106 12.00 -1.43 -4.37
C ASN A 106 11.44 -0.55 -3.24
N PHE A 107 12.23 -0.30 -2.20
CA PHE A 107 11.88 0.61 -1.11
C PHE A 107 11.73 2.05 -1.60
N ALA A 108 12.67 2.56 -2.40
CA ALA A 108 12.61 3.90 -2.98
C ALA A 108 11.35 4.12 -3.85
N VAL A 109 11.05 3.17 -4.74
CA VAL A 109 9.83 3.17 -5.58
C VAL A 109 8.58 3.24 -4.71
N ARG A 110 8.47 2.40 -3.68
CA ARG A 110 7.29 2.37 -2.80
C ARG A 110 7.11 3.67 -2.04
N HIS A 111 8.19 4.27 -1.52
CA HIS A 111 8.12 5.55 -0.84
C HIS A 111 7.63 6.65 -1.75
N LEU A 112 8.16 6.72 -2.97
CA LEU A 112 7.78 7.74 -3.93
C LEU A 112 6.32 7.57 -4.37
N LEU A 113 5.90 6.35 -4.68
CA LEU A 113 4.50 6.05 -5.04
C LEU A 113 3.55 6.37 -3.89
N ASN A 114 3.88 5.99 -2.66
CA ASN A 114 3.04 6.27 -1.50
C ASN A 114 2.89 7.78 -1.28
N PHE A 115 3.96 8.56 -1.45
CA PHE A 115 3.90 10.01 -1.36
C PHE A 115 3.05 10.63 -2.47
N ILE A 116 3.23 10.21 -3.73
CA ILE A 116 2.48 10.72 -4.88
C ILE A 116 0.97 10.44 -4.71
N ILE A 117 0.61 9.23 -4.29
CA ILE A 117 -0.79 8.82 -4.13
C ILE A 117 -1.41 9.51 -2.92
N ALA A 118 -0.76 9.46 -1.75
CA ALA A 118 -1.31 10.03 -0.51
C ALA A 118 -1.33 11.56 -0.52
N GLY A 119 -0.32 12.18 -1.15
CA GLY A 119 -0.18 13.63 -1.25
C GLY A 119 -0.84 14.24 -2.49
N GLN A 120 -1.39 13.42 -3.39
CA GLN A 120 -1.87 13.84 -4.72
C GLN A 120 -0.85 14.74 -5.45
N ALA A 121 0.43 14.41 -5.29
CA ALA A 121 1.53 15.22 -5.78
C ALA A 121 2.00 14.72 -7.15
N SER A 122 2.45 15.64 -8.00
CA SER A 122 3.16 15.28 -9.24
C SER A 122 4.66 15.24 -8.98
N ILE A 123 5.37 14.32 -9.64
CA ILE A 123 6.85 14.31 -9.58
C ILE A 123 7.46 15.64 -10.07
N ARG A 124 6.76 16.40 -10.93
CA ARG A 124 7.17 17.72 -11.41
C ARG A 124 7.18 18.80 -10.32
N GLN A 125 6.55 18.54 -9.18
CA GLN A 125 6.63 19.40 -7.99
C GLN A 125 7.85 19.06 -7.13
N LEU A 126 8.49 17.90 -7.37
CA LEU A 126 9.59 17.38 -6.57
C LEU A 126 10.94 17.49 -7.27
N LEU A 127 10.94 17.39 -8.61
CA LEU A 127 12.12 17.47 -9.45
C LEU A 127 12.00 18.63 -10.44
N THR A 128 13.12 19.29 -10.67
CA THR A 128 13.28 20.25 -11.76
C THR A 128 13.52 19.54 -13.09
N HIS A 129 13.29 20.25 -14.20
CA HIS A 129 13.61 19.72 -15.53
C HIS A 129 15.08 19.34 -15.65
N SER A 130 16.00 20.15 -15.12
CA SER A 130 17.45 19.89 -15.15
C SER A 130 17.84 18.62 -14.39
N GLU A 131 17.14 18.28 -13.31
CA GLU A 131 17.38 17.01 -12.60
C GLU A 131 16.92 15.79 -13.41
N MET A 132 15.89 15.96 -14.24
CA MET A 132 15.33 14.88 -15.06
C MET A 132 15.99 14.76 -16.44
N GLU A 133 16.64 15.81 -16.92
CA GLU A 133 17.27 15.88 -18.25
C GLU A 133 18.24 14.72 -18.55
N PRO A 134 19.13 14.29 -17.62
CA PRO A 134 20.00 13.14 -17.87
C PRO A 134 19.21 11.84 -18.08
N VAL A 135 18.12 11.65 -17.34
CA VAL A 135 17.27 10.46 -17.45
C VAL A 135 16.49 10.48 -18.77
N MET A 136 16.01 11.65 -19.19
CA MET A 136 15.37 11.83 -20.50
C MET A 136 16.34 11.56 -21.64
N ALA A 137 17.58 12.05 -21.55
CA ALA A 137 18.60 11.79 -22.56
C ALA A 137 19.00 10.31 -22.64
N ALA A 138 19.05 9.61 -21.50
CA ALA A 138 19.45 8.20 -21.44
C ALA A 138 18.32 7.23 -21.84
N TRP A 139 17.07 7.53 -21.49
CA TRP A 139 15.96 6.56 -21.54
C TRP A 139 14.69 7.09 -22.20
N GLY A 140 14.64 8.38 -22.55
CA GLY A 140 13.51 9.01 -23.20
C GLY A 140 13.50 8.66 -24.69
N ASP A 141 13.14 7.42 -25.02
CA ASP A 141 13.02 6.91 -26.39
C ASP A 141 12.37 7.99 -27.28
N THR A 142 13.12 8.50 -28.27
CA THR A 142 12.64 9.48 -29.26
C THR A 142 11.82 8.83 -30.37
N SER A 143 11.31 7.61 -30.15
CA SER A 143 10.65 6.79 -31.15
C SER A 143 9.19 7.23 -31.37
N HIS A 144 9.03 8.45 -31.86
CA HIS A 144 7.91 8.87 -32.69
C HIS A 144 8.50 9.41 -34.00
N ASP A 145 8.93 8.47 -34.85
CA ASP A 145 8.89 8.62 -36.31
C ASP A 145 8.00 7.50 -36.85
#